data_AF-A0A3A9ET42-F1
#
_entry.id   AF-A0A3A9ET42-F1
#
_cell.length_a   1.000
_cell.length_b   1.000
_cell.length_c   1.000
_cell.angle_alpha   90.00
_cell.angle_beta   90.00
_cell.angle_gamma   90.00
#
_symmetry.space_group_name_H-M   'P 1'
#
loop_
_entity.id
_entity.type
_entity.pdbx_description
1 polymer ?
#
loop_
_entity_poly.entity_id
_entity_poly.type
_entity_poly.pdbx_seq_one_letter_code
_entity_poly.pdbx_strand_id
1 'polypeptide(L)'
;MWNCAWEYQNQDIMKKNYDRQLSGQYKPMTPIRKIICEGCGCVFYTRIWSKKYCYYKKCGNIGYRKQLRQRRLAESPRTQVCKMCGNVFTPKRSDALYCSNACRQGVTDKTRGQNDHLLEP
;
A
#
# COMPACT_ATOMS: atom_id res chain seq x y z
N MET A 1 -11.53 3.21 18.84
CA MET A 1 -12.91 3.29 18.30
C MET A 1 -13.80 2.29 19.01
N TRP A 2 -14.47 2.76 20.06
CA TRP A 2 -15.55 2.01 20.71
C TRP A 2 -16.61 1.63 19.65
N ASN A 3 -17.15 0.42 19.69
CA ASN A 3 -18.17 -0.15 18.78
C ASN A 3 -17.74 -0.73 17.42
N CYS A 4 -16.45 -0.69 17.03
CA CYS A 4 -16.05 -1.27 15.73
C CYS A 4 -16.31 -2.78 15.61
N ALA A 5 -16.11 -3.53 16.70
CA ALA A 5 -16.35 -4.98 16.75
C ALA A 5 -17.85 -5.32 16.77
N TRP A 6 -18.63 -4.58 17.57
CA TRP A 6 -20.08 -4.78 17.63
C TRP A 6 -20.74 -4.51 16.28
N GLU A 7 -20.42 -3.39 15.62
CA GLU A 7 -20.97 -3.10 14.28
C GLU A 7 -20.63 -4.22 13.29
N TYR A 8 -19.40 -4.74 13.34
CA TYR A 8 -18.97 -5.82 12.46
C TYR A 8 -19.77 -7.11 12.65
N GLN A 9 -20.09 -7.47 13.89
CA GLN A 9 -20.91 -8.65 14.22
C GLN A 9 -22.40 -8.43 13.95
N ASN A 10 -22.89 -7.18 13.99
CA ASN A 10 -24.32 -6.86 13.95
C ASN A 10 -24.73 -6.13 12.65
N GLN A 11 -24.14 -6.53 11.51
CA GLN A 11 -24.40 -5.88 10.22
C GLN A 11 -25.87 -5.97 9.79
N ASP A 12 -26.59 -7.03 10.15
CA ASP A 12 -28.02 -7.16 9.84
C ASP A 12 -28.87 -6.10 10.56
N ILE A 13 -28.55 -5.82 11.82
CA ILE A 13 -29.21 -4.74 12.60
C ILE A 13 -28.90 -3.39 11.96
N MET A 14 -27.64 -3.18 11.57
CA MET A 14 -27.21 -1.94 10.93
C MET A 14 -27.90 -1.73 9.58
N LYS A 15 -28.05 -2.79 8.78
CA LYS A 15 -28.81 -2.75 7.52
C LYS A 15 -30.28 -2.42 7.76
N LYS A 16 -30.96 -3.11 8.68
CA LYS A 16 -32.37 -2.83 9.01
C LYS A 16 -32.59 -1.38 9.42
N ASN A 17 -31.69 -0.83 10.24
CA ASN A 17 -31.77 0.56 10.66
C ASN A 17 -31.46 1.54 9.52
N TYR A 18 -30.56 1.20 8.61
CA TYR A 18 -30.35 1.99 7.38
C TYR A 18 -31.61 2.00 6.50
N ASP A 19 -32.26 0.86 6.31
CA ASP A 19 -33.48 0.75 5.51
C ASP A 19 -34.63 1.57 6.14
N ARG A 20 -34.79 1.51 7.47
CA ARG A 20 -35.74 2.37 8.23
C ARG A 20 -35.40 3.86 8.17
N GLN A 21 -34.11 4.19 8.08
CA GLN A 21 -33.66 5.56 7.92
C GLN A 21 -34.04 6.10 6.55
N LEU A 22 -33.89 5.30 5.49
CA LEU A 22 -34.31 5.66 4.14
C LEU A 22 -35.83 5.85 4.01
N SER A 23 -36.63 5.06 4.73
CA SER A 23 -38.09 5.22 4.75
C SER A 23 -38.59 6.36 5.64
N GLY A 24 -37.70 7.08 6.33
CA GLY A 24 -38.05 8.15 7.26
C GLY A 24 -38.61 7.69 8.61
N GLN A 25 -38.76 6.37 8.82
CA GLN A 25 -39.27 5.75 10.05
C GLN A 25 -38.25 5.77 11.20
N TYR A 26 -37.00 6.11 10.92
CA TYR A 26 -35.92 6.15 11.90
C TYR A 26 -35.00 7.34 11.62
N LYS A 27 -34.88 8.26 12.59
CA LYS A 27 -34.02 9.45 12.48
C LYS A 27 -32.97 9.43 13.60
N PRO A 28 -31.85 8.69 13.42
CA PRO A 28 -30.79 8.67 14.41
C PRO A 28 -30.03 10.00 14.45
N MET A 29 -29.49 10.36 15.61
CA MET A 29 -28.59 11.51 15.76
C MET A 29 -27.37 11.41 14.82
N THR A 30 -26.83 10.20 14.62
CA THR A 30 -25.77 9.93 13.65
C THR A 30 -26.31 9.02 12.53
N PRO A 31 -26.29 9.46 11.26
CA PRO A 31 -26.83 8.69 10.17
C PRO A 31 -26.00 7.43 9.95
N ILE A 32 -26.70 6.32 9.71
CA ILE A 32 -26.09 5.08 9.26
C ILE A 32 -25.75 5.24 7.78
N ARG A 33 -24.53 4.85 7.43
CA ARG A 33 -23.96 4.94 6.08
C ARG A 33 -23.79 3.54 5.52
N LYS A 34 -24.04 3.37 4.22
CA LYS A 34 -23.71 2.16 3.44
C LYS A 34 -22.40 2.42 2.68
N ILE A 35 -21.35 1.67 2.98
CA ILE A 35 -19.99 1.90 2.46
C ILE A 35 -19.45 0.58 1.87
N ILE A 36 -18.62 0.67 0.83
CA ILE A 36 -17.84 -0.45 0.30
C ILE A 36 -16.50 -0.49 1.04
N CYS A 37 -16.18 -1.61 1.69
CA CYS A 37 -14.93 -1.78 2.40
C CYS A 37 -13.72 -1.77 1.45
N GLU A 38 -12.77 -0.86 1.66
CA GLU A 38 -11.56 -0.74 0.83
C GLU A 38 -10.64 -1.98 0.92
N GLY A 39 -10.82 -2.82 1.95
CA GLY A 39 -10.11 -4.10 2.12
C GLY A 39 -10.75 -5.26 1.36
N CYS A 40 -11.90 -5.76 1.84
CA CYS A 40 -12.59 -6.93 1.25
C CYS A 40 -13.40 -6.61 -0.02
N GLY A 41 -13.81 -5.35 -0.25
CA GLY A 41 -14.80 -5.00 -1.28
C GLY A 41 -16.26 -5.28 -0.89
N CYS A 42 -16.50 -5.83 0.31
CA CYS A 42 -17.82 -6.11 0.82
C CYS A 42 -18.55 -4.83 1.27
N VAL A 43 -19.86 -4.75 1.01
CA VAL A 43 -20.73 -3.67 1.49
C VAL A 43 -20.96 -3.84 2.99
N PHE A 44 -20.88 -2.75 3.75
CA PHE A 44 -21.17 -2.75 5.18
C PHE A 44 -21.81 -1.43 5.60
N TYR A 45 -22.37 -1.43 6.81
CA TYR A 45 -23.14 -0.35 7.39
C TYR A 45 -22.47 0.11 8.69
N THR A 46 -22.38 1.43 8.89
CA THR A 46 -21.71 2.02 10.05
C THR A 46 -22.25 3.41 10.38
N ARG A 47 -22.18 3.80 11.66
CA ARG A 47 -22.41 5.19 12.08
C ARG A 47 -21.13 6.04 12.03
N ILE A 48 -19.97 5.40 11.91
CA ILE A 48 -18.66 6.05 11.93
C ILE A 48 -18.35 6.63 10.55
N TRP A 49 -18.31 7.96 10.47
CA TRP A 49 -18.13 8.68 9.20
C TRP A 49 -16.76 8.45 8.53
N SER A 50 -15.71 8.24 9.32
CA SER A 50 -14.33 8.06 8.84
C SER A 50 -13.96 6.60 8.57
N LYS A 51 -14.92 5.68 8.67
CA LYS A 51 -14.66 4.24 8.57
C LYS A 51 -14.52 3.81 7.11
N LYS A 52 -13.39 3.20 6.80
CA LYS A 52 -13.03 2.70 5.46
C LYS A 52 -13.18 1.18 5.31
N TYR A 53 -13.25 0.47 6.43
CA TYR A 53 -13.17 -0.98 6.48
C TYR A 53 -14.31 -1.58 7.29
N CYS A 54 -14.86 -2.70 6.83
CA CYS A 54 -15.90 -3.45 7.56
C CYS A 54 -15.40 -3.86 8.96
N TYR A 55 -14.14 -4.28 9.05
CA TYR A 55 -13.44 -4.52 10.30
C TYR A 55 -11.96 -4.18 10.19
N TYR A 56 -11.51 -3.22 10.98
CA TYR A 56 -10.16 -2.69 10.89
C TYR A 56 -9.08 -3.78 11.04
N LYS A 57 -9.21 -4.66 12.04
CA LYS A 57 -8.20 -5.69 12.33
C LYS A 57 -8.06 -6.73 11.20
N LYS A 58 -9.11 -6.95 10.40
CA LYS A 58 -9.10 -7.92 9.29
C LYS A 58 -8.79 -7.26 7.95
N CYS A 59 -9.36 -6.09 7.69
CA CYS A 59 -9.36 -5.48 6.35
C CYS A 59 -8.39 -4.29 6.20
N GLY A 60 -7.88 -3.71 7.29
CA GLY A 60 -7.03 -2.52 7.23
C GLY A 60 -5.75 -2.75 6.41
N ASN A 61 -5.02 -3.82 6.70
CA ASN A 61 -3.79 -4.16 5.97
C ASN A 61 -4.07 -4.55 4.51
N ILE A 62 -5.21 -5.17 4.23
CA ILE A 62 -5.61 -5.54 2.86
C ILE A 62 -5.82 -4.27 2.03
N GLY A 63 -6.60 -3.32 2.56
CA GLY A 63 -6.86 -2.04 1.91
C GLY A 63 -5.58 -1.22 1.72
N TYR A 64 -4.74 -1.13 2.75
CA TYR A 64 -3.46 -0.45 2.67
C TYR A 64 -2.55 -1.03 1.57
N ARG A 65 -2.42 -2.36 1.50
CA ARG A 65 -1.62 -3.03 0.45
C ARG A 65 -2.18 -2.79 -0.95
N LYS A 66 -3.51 -2.77 -1.12
CA LYS A 66 -4.16 -2.41 -2.38
C LYS A 66 -3.80 -0.98 -2.78
N GLN A 67 -3.94 -0.02 -1.85
CA GLN A 67 -3.61 1.38 -2.11
C GLN A 67 -2.13 1.56 -2.49
N LEU A 68 -1.20 0.93 -1.78
CA LEU A 68 0.23 0.95 -2.12
C LEU A 68 0.52 0.34 -3.49
N ARG A 69 -0.20 -0.72 -3.88
CA ARG A 69 -0.08 -1.29 -5.22
C ARG A 69 -0.55 -0.31 -6.28
N GLN A 70 -1.70 0.34 -6.08
CA GLN A 70 -2.21 1.32 -7.03
C GLN A 70 -1.29 2.53 -7.17
N ARG A 71 -0.74 3.06 -6.06
CA ARG A 71 0.25 4.15 -6.12
C ARG A 71 1.50 3.75 -6.92
N ARG A 72 2.04 2.55 -6.70
CA ARG A 72 3.19 2.04 -7.47
C ARG A 72 2.90 1.83 -8.96
N LEU A 73 1.66 1.51 -9.33
CA LEU A 73 1.25 1.38 -10.73
C LEU A 73 1.00 2.73 -11.40
N ALA A 74 0.59 3.74 -10.62
CA ALA A 74 0.38 5.11 -11.09
C ALA A 74 1.68 5.92 -11.18
N GLU A 75 2.68 5.59 -10.37
CA GLU A 75 4.02 6.19 -10.44
C GLU A 75 4.77 5.69 -11.69
N SER A 76 5.35 6.62 -12.45
CA SER A 76 6.28 6.27 -13.53
C SER A 76 7.46 5.46 -12.95
N PRO A 77 7.94 4.40 -13.65
CA PRO A 77 9.11 3.65 -13.22
C PRO A 77 10.29 4.59 -13.00
N ARG A 78 10.83 4.62 -11.78
CA ARG A 78 12.08 5.34 -11.50
C ARG A 78 13.19 4.68 -12.30
N THR A 79 13.87 5.45 -13.14
CA THR A 79 15.06 5.00 -13.88
C THR A 79 16.32 5.58 -13.26
N GLN A 80 17.43 4.84 -13.31
CA GLN A 80 18.76 5.30 -12.92
C GLN A 80 19.81 4.86 -13.93
N VAL A 81 20.95 5.55 -13.94
CA VAL A 81 22.11 5.20 -14.77
C VAL A 81 23.03 4.26 -13.99
N CYS A 82 23.42 3.13 -14.59
CA CYS A 82 24.36 2.22 -13.97
C CYS A 82 25.75 2.86 -13.85
N LYS A 83 26.31 2.88 -12.63
CA LYS A 83 27.66 3.43 -12.37
C LYS A 83 28.83 2.69 -13.05
N MET A 84 28.57 1.55 -13.71
CA MET A 84 29.62 0.73 -14.34
C MET A 84 29.54 0.68 -15.85
N CYS A 85 28.36 0.42 -16.41
CA CYS A 85 28.18 0.33 -17.86
C CYS A 85 27.51 1.55 -18.49
N GLY A 86 27.00 2.50 -17.68
CA GLY A 86 26.32 3.70 -18.17
C GLY A 86 24.89 3.47 -18.69
N ASN A 87 24.39 2.23 -18.73
CA ASN A 87 23.04 1.95 -19.19
C ASN A 87 21.98 2.46 -18.21
N VAL A 88 20.88 3.00 -18.76
CA VAL A 88 19.68 3.34 -17.99
C VAL A 88 18.93 2.04 -17.64
N PHE A 89 18.54 1.90 -16.38
CA PHE A 89 17.78 0.76 -15.89
C PHE A 89 16.72 1.19 -14.87
N THR A 90 15.75 0.31 -14.60
CA THR A 90 14.71 0.52 -13.60
C THR A 90 15.06 -0.18 -12.30
N PRO A 91 15.65 0.52 -11.31
CA PRO A 91 16.01 -0.11 -10.04
C PRO A 91 14.80 -0.57 -9.22
N LYS A 92 14.92 -1.76 -8.61
CA LYS A 92 13.93 -2.29 -7.65
C LYS A 92 13.95 -1.56 -6.30
N ARG A 93 15.10 -1.02 -5.90
CA ARG A 93 15.30 -0.22 -4.68
C ARG A 93 15.91 1.13 -5.04
N SER A 94 15.54 2.19 -4.33
CA SER A 94 16.01 3.56 -4.62
C SER A 94 17.52 3.74 -4.53
N ASP A 95 18.22 2.90 -3.76
CA ASP A 95 19.66 2.92 -3.54
C ASP A 95 20.45 2.01 -4.50
N ALA A 96 19.80 1.38 -5.48
CA ALA A 96 20.49 0.51 -6.44
C ALA A 96 21.33 1.33 -7.43
N LEU A 97 22.63 1.05 -7.48
CA LEU A 97 23.62 1.76 -8.30
C LEU A 97 24.01 1.04 -9.60
N TYR A 98 23.69 -0.26 -9.69
CA TYR A 98 24.14 -1.13 -10.77
C TYR A 98 22.96 -1.87 -11.39
N CYS A 99 22.94 -1.97 -12.72
CA CYS A 99 21.84 -2.61 -13.44
C CYS A 99 21.82 -4.13 -13.28
N SER A 100 22.94 -4.75 -12.88
CA SER A 100 23.08 -6.20 -12.73
C SER A 100 24.16 -6.58 -11.71
N ASN A 101 24.17 -7.84 -11.29
CA ASN A 101 25.23 -8.39 -10.42
C ASN A 101 26.61 -8.36 -11.09
N ALA A 102 26.67 -8.60 -12.40
CA ALA A 102 27.92 -8.51 -13.16
C ALA A 102 28.52 -7.10 -13.09
N CYS A 103 27.70 -6.05 -13.28
CA CYS A 103 28.16 -4.68 -13.12
C CYS A 103 28.61 -4.39 -11.68
N ARG A 104 27.88 -4.88 -10.67
CA ARG A 104 28.27 -4.71 -9.26
C ARG A 104 29.64 -5.32 -8.95
N GLN A 105 29.92 -6.53 -9.46
CA GLN A 105 31.18 -7.24 -9.25
C GLN A 105 32.33 -6.62 -10.07
N GLY A 106 32.07 -6.14 -11.28
CA GLY A 106 33.11 -5.49 -12.09
C GLY A 106 33.72 -4.23 -11.44
N VAL A 107 33.03 -3.60 -10.48
CA VAL A 107 33.61 -2.49 -9.69
C VAL A 107 34.72 -3.02 -8.80
N THR A 108 34.45 -4.10 -8.05
CA THR A 108 35.37 -4.63 -7.05
C THR A 108 36.65 -5.14 -7.70
N ASP A 109 36.53 -5.69 -8.91
CA ASP A 109 37.66 -6.20 -9.68
C ASP A 109 38.52 -5.05 -10.25
N LYS A 110 37.91 -3.96 -10.74
CA LYS A 110 38.65 -2.76 -11.17
C LYS A 110 39.37 -2.08 -10.01
N THR A 111 38.75 -2.00 -8.83
CA THR A 111 39.41 -1.43 -7.64
C THR A 111 40.56 -2.30 -7.13
N ARG A 112 40.55 -3.62 -7.36
CA ARG A 112 41.67 -4.49 -7.01
C ARG A 112 42.86 -4.25 -7.95
N GLY A 113 42.62 -4.27 -9.27
CA GLY A 113 43.70 -4.04 -10.25
C GLY A 113 44.33 -2.64 -10.22
N GLN A 114 43.62 -1.61 -9.73
CA GLN A 114 44.20 -0.28 -9.55
C GLN A 114 45.11 -0.16 -8.32
N ASN A 115 44.86 -0.94 -7.26
CA ASN A 115 45.72 -0.94 -6.07
C ASN A 115 47.04 -1.70 -6.32
N ASP A 116 47.04 -2.65 -7.25
CA ASP A 116 48.25 -3.40 -7.63
C ASP A 116 49.22 -2.55 -8.47
N HIS A 117 48.77 -1.44 -9.08
CA HIS A 117 49.60 -0.61 -9.96
C HIS A 117 50.31 0.56 -9.25
N LEU A 118 50.06 0.77 -7.95
CA LEU A 118 50.66 1.85 -7.13
C LEU A 118 51.79 1.37 -6.19
N LEU A 119 52.22 0.11 -6.30
CA LEU A 119 53.30 -0.48 -5.52
C LEU A 119 54.38 -1.04 -6.45
N GLU A 120 55.19 -0.20 -7.08
CA GLU A 120 56.56 -0.58 -7.47
C GLU A 120 57.51 0.64 -7.29
N PRO A 121 58.79 0.38 -6.94
CA PRO A 121 59.66 1.23 -6.10
C PRO A 121 60.25 2.49 -6.74
#